data_AF-A0A1C3IG05-F1
#
_entry.id   AF-A0A1C3IG05-F1
#
_cell.length_a   1.000
_cell.length_b   1.000
_cell.length_c   1.000
_cell.angle_alpha   90.00
_cell.angle_beta   90.00
_cell.angle_gamma   90.00
#
_symmetry.space_group_name_H-M   'P 1'
#
loop_
_entity.id
_entity.type
_entity.pdbx_description
1 polymer ?
#
loop_
_entity_poly.entity_id
_entity_poly.type
_entity_poly.pdbx_seq_one_letter_code
_entity_poly.pdbx_strand_id
1 'polypeptide(L)'
;MKTLIPFHSISLLNKTKIEGVNKDGMVCTVLIGAALEAFLHDLQAWYKSVFESELGVNRNLRNGVIRVDNEYLEITSDEVELMNYLQKLEQNREPISSKYLKISAKLDVNPYQMGMAPFQDFSDLIKIRNLLVHLKTEPLRVGSDNKSILKESYPKVIRNLVQRKYIDDSLVNDSWINALNCESFINWSRKTYAEIIADILFSLPETDISQFFKEQYCFAIGADRY
;
A
#
# COMPACT_ATOMS: atom_id res chain seq x y z
N MET A 1 -8.06 -29.17 -4.31
CA MET A 1 -9.00 -28.16 -3.78
C MET A 1 -8.63 -26.83 -4.43
N LYS A 2 -9.58 -26.04 -4.96
CA LYS A 2 -9.24 -24.69 -5.48
C LYS A 2 -9.14 -23.75 -4.29
N THR A 3 -7.93 -23.36 -3.91
CA THR A 3 -7.70 -22.33 -2.88
C THR A 3 -7.92 -20.97 -3.53
N LEU A 4 -8.96 -20.26 -3.11
CA LEU A 4 -9.19 -18.87 -3.50
C LEU A 4 -8.48 -17.98 -2.48
N ILE A 5 -7.49 -17.20 -2.92
CA ILE A 5 -6.90 -16.16 -2.07
C ILE A 5 -7.58 -14.85 -2.43
N PRO A 6 -8.39 -14.27 -1.52
CA PRO A 6 -8.98 -12.97 -1.78
C PRO A 6 -7.89 -11.89 -1.73
N PHE A 7 -7.76 -11.11 -2.81
CA PHE A 7 -6.92 -9.90 -2.81
C PHE A 7 -7.64 -8.78 -2.05
N HIS A 8 -7.46 -8.75 -0.74
CA HIS A 8 -8.11 -7.79 0.14
C HIS A 8 -7.65 -6.37 -0.15
N SER A 9 -6.38 -6.18 -0.48
CA SER A 9 -5.80 -4.89 -0.86
C SER A 9 -6.56 -4.23 -2.01
N ILE A 10 -6.85 -5.00 -3.06
CA ILE A 10 -7.64 -4.56 -4.22
C ILE A 10 -9.06 -4.21 -3.82
N SER A 11 -9.67 -5.06 -2.98
CA SER A 11 -11.04 -4.84 -2.51
C SER A 11 -11.16 -3.53 -1.73
N LEU A 12 -10.16 -3.21 -0.90
CA LEU A 12 -10.08 -1.95 -0.14
C LEU A 12 -9.82 -0.76 -1.06
N LEU A 13 -8.93 -0.87 -2.04
CA LEU A 13 -8.72 0.17 -3.06
C LEU A 13 -10.04 0.46 -3.80
N ASN A 14 -10.77 -0.56 -4.23
CA ASN A 14 -12.02 -0.39 -4.95
C ASN A 14 -13.11 0.26 -4.09
N LYS A 15 -13.13 0.01 -2.77
CA LYS A 15 -14.02 0.74 -1.85
C LYS A 15 -13.77 2.25 -1.86
N THR A 16 -12.55 2.71 -2.15
CA THR A 16 -12.29 4.16 -2.27
C THR A 16 -13.04 4.80 -3.43
N LYS A 17 -13.44 4.02 -4.45
CA LYS A 17 -14.11 4.53 -5.66
C LYS A 17 -15.64 4.60 -5.52
N ILE A 18 -16.21 4.04 -4.44
CA ILE A 18 -17.64 4.07 -4.17
C ILE A 18 -18.11 5.51 -3.97
N GLU A 19 -19.30 5.84 -4.47
CA GLU A 19 -19.90 7.16 -4.30
C GLU A 19 -20.00 7.55 -2.82
N GLY A 20 -19.66 8.80 -2.51
CA GLY A 20 -19.56 9.30 -1.13
C GLY A 20 -18.15 9.11 -0.58
N VAL A 21 -17.61 7.88 -0.62
CA VAL A 21 -16.21 7.61 -0.22
C VAL A 21 -15.23 8.32 -1.14
N ASN A 22 -15.53 8.36 -2.44
CA ASN A 22 -14.69 8.99 -3.45
C ASN A 22 -14.58 10.53 -3.33
N LYS A 23 -15.29 11.14 -2.38
CA LYS A 23 -15.24 12.57 -2.05
C LYS A 23 -14.73 12.83 -0.62
N ASP A 24 -14.54 11.78 0.18
CA ASP A 24 -14.07 11.88 1.57
C ASP A 24 -12.59 11.48 1.65
N GLY A 25 -11.73 12.50 1.79
CA GLY A 25 -10.29 12.32 1.84
C GLY A 25 -9.82 11.57 3.09
N MET A 26 -10.52 11.72 4.22
CA MET A 26 -10.20 10.99 5.45
C MET A 26 -10.46 9.50 5.26
N VAL A 27 -11.67 9.13 4.83
CA VAL A 27 -12.05 7.73 4.61
C VAL A 27 -11.16 7.10 3.53
N CYS A 28 -10.91 7.83 2.43
CA CYS A 28 -9.99 7.37 1.39
C CYS A 28 -8.59 7.09 1.94
N THR A 29 -8.04 7.99 2.76
CA THR A 29 -6.69 7.80 3.37
C THR A 29 -6.63 6.56 4.25
N VAL A 30 -7.65 6.36 5.10
CA VAL A 30 -7.71 5.19 5.99
C VAL A 30 -7.82 3.89 5.21
N LEU A 31 -8.68 3.85 4.19
CA LEU A 31 -8.84 2.69 3.31
C LEU A 31 -7.57 2.38 2.52
N ILE A 32 -6.88 3.39 2.00
CA ILE A 32 -5.59 3.19 1.32
C ILE A 32 -4.53 2.68 2.29
N GLY A 33 -4.43 3.24 3.49
CA GLY A 33 -3.52 2.73 4.52
C GLY A 33 -3.77 1.25 4.83
N ALA A 34 -5.04 0.86 5.00
CA ALA A 34 -5.42 -0.54 5.19
C ALA A 34 -5.12 -1.40 3.94
N ALA A 35 -5.30 -0.87 2.74
CA ALA A 35 -4.99 -1.57 1.50
C ALA A 35 -3.47 -1.86 1.38
N LEU A 36 -2.61 -0.92 1.78
CA LEU A 36 -1.16 -1.10 1.80
C LEU A 36 -0.75 -2.22 2.78
N GLU A 37 -1.35 -2.28 3.98
CA GLU A 37 -1.10 -3.38 4.92
C GLU A 37 -1.61 -4.70 4.37
N ALA A 38 -2.83 -4.71 3.82
CA ALA A 38 -3.43 -5.89 3.23
C ALA A 38 -2.62 -6.46 2.07
N PHE A 39 -1.94 -5.63 1.27
CA PHE A 39 -1.09 -6.11 0.18
C PHE A 39 0.04 -7.01 0.68
N LEU A 40 0.72 -6.61 1.75
CA LEU A 40 1.80 -7.43 2.31
C LEU A 40 1.28 -8.77 2.83
N HIS A 41 0.07 -8.78 3.40
CA HIS A 41 -0.59 -10.01 3.82
C HIS A 41 -1.06 -10.87 2.65
N ASP A 42 -1.59 -10.26 1.60
CA ASP A 42 -2.02 -10.95 0.39
C ASP A 42 -0.81 -11.62 -0.29
N LEU A 43 0.34 -10.94 -0.39
CA LEU A 43 1.60 -11.48 -0.91
C LEU A 43 2.13 -12.64 -0.05
N GLN A 44 2.13 -12.47 1.28
CA GLN A 44 2.56 -13.53 2.20
C GLN A 44 1.63 -14.76 2.10
N ALA A 45 0.32 -14.53 2.08
CA ALA A 45 -0.68 -15.58 1.97
C ALA A 45 -0.58 -16.33 0.64
N TRP A 46 -0.27 -15.62 -0.45
CA TRP A 46 0.02 -16.21 -1.75
C TRP A 46 1.16 -17.23 -1.66
N TYR A 47 2.37 -16.82 -1.32
CA TYR A 47 3.51 -17.73 -1.25
C TYR A 47 3.28 -18.87 -0.25
N LYS A 48 2.64 -18.59 0.88
CA LYS A 48 2.29 -19.62 1.86
C LYS A 48 1.34 -20.66 1.27
N SER A 49 0.31 -20.23 0.54
CA SER A 49 -0.63 -21.16 -0.08
C SER A 49 0.03 -22.05 -1.15
N VAL A 50 0.98 -21.50 -1.90
CA VAL A 50 1.75 -22.25 -2.89
C VAL A 50 2.65 -23.23 -2.16
N PHE A 51 3.40 -22.79 -1.15
CA PHE A 51 4.28 -23.63 -0.35
C PHE A 51 3.56 -24.82 0.31
N GLU A 52 2.36 -24.59 0.86
CA GLU A 52 1.52 -25.61 1.50
C GLU A 52 0.73 -26.46 0.50
N SER A 53 0.75 -26.12 -0.80
CA SER A 53 0.05 -26.90 -1.81
C SER A 53 0.75 -28.23 -2.08
N GLU A 54 -0.06 -29.29 -2.19
CA GLU A 54 0.41 -30.63 -2.51
C GLU A 54 -0.19 -31.08 -3.85
N LEU A 55 0.66 -31.45 -4.80
CA LEU A 55 0.27 -32.05 -6.08
C LEU A 55 0.89 -33.42 -6.25
N GLY A 56 0.05 -34.42 -6.51
CA GLY A 56 0.47 -35.80 -6.75
C GLY A 56 -0.64 -36.81 -6.49
N VAL A 57 -0.35 -38.08 -6.78
CA VAL A 57 -1.19 -39.22 -6.44
C VAL A 57 -0.35 -40.21 -5.63
N ASN A 58 -0.85 -40.68 -4.49
CA ASN A 58 -0.18 -41.64 -3.61
C ASN A 58 1.20 -41.15 -3.10
N ARG A 59 2.26 -41.97 -3.22
CA ARG A 59 3.59 -41.75 -2.63
C ARG A 59 4.45 -40.68 -3.34
N ASN A 60 3.96 -40.07 -4.41
CA ASN A 60 4.67 -39.05 -5.19
C ASN A 60 4.02 -37.66 -4.99
N LEU A 61 3.77 -37.27 -3.74
CA LEU A 61 3.33 -35.92 -3.41
C LEU A 61 4.51 -34.96 -3.55
N ARG A 62 4.32 -33.90 -4.34
CA ARG A 62 5.23 -32.76 -4.39
C ARG A 62 4.58 -31.60 -3.66
N ASN A 63 5.33 -30.98 -2.76
CA ASN A 63 4.90 -29.77 -2.04
C ASN A 63 5.39 -28.54 -2.80
N GLY A 64 4.71 -27.41 -2.64
CA GLY A 64 5.17 -26.17 -3.28
C GLY A 64 4.81 -26.07 -4.75
N VAL A 65 3.85 -26.85 -5.25
CA VAL A 65 3.49 -26.89 -6.67
C VAL A 65 2.00 -26.63 -6.84
N ILE A 66 1.66 -25.66 -7.69
CA ILE A 66 0.28 -25.38 -8.11
C ILE A 66 0.08 -25.68 -9.60
N ARG A 67 -1.17 -25.85 -10.02
CA ARG A 67 -1.53 -26.05 -11.43
C ARG A 67 -2.34 -24.86 -11.94
N VAL A 68 -1.85 -24.19 -12.97
CA VAL A 68 -2.48 -23.04 -13.63
C VAL A 68 -2.57 -23.35 -15.12
N ASP A 69 -3.77 -23.29 -15.72
CA ASP A 69 -3.99 -23.49 -17.17
C ASP A 69 -3.28 -24.69 -17.83
N ASN A 70 -3.12 -25.78 -17.05
CA ASN A 70 -2.41 -27.03 -17.39
C ASN A 70 -0.89 -27.04 -17.22
N GLU A 71 -0.30 -25.94 -16.78
CA GLU A 71 1.10 -25.85 -16.39
C GLU A 71 1.26 -26.06 -14.89
N TYR A 72 2.42 -26.57 -14.50
CA TYR A 72 2.80 -26.75 -13.10
C TYR A 72 3.80 -25.67 -12.74
N LEU A 73 3.44 -24.84 -11.77
CA LEU A 73 4.31 -23.79 -11.26
C LEU A 73 4.86 -24.26 -9.91
N GLU A 74 6.17 -24.15 -9.73
CA GLU A 74 6.87 -24.60 -8.53
C GLU A 74 7.50 -23.42 -7.80
N ILE A 75 7.31 -23.37 -6.48
CA ILE A 75 7.91 -22.33 -5.64
C ILE A 75 9.42 -22.54 -5.53
N THR A 76 10.16 -21.43 -5.63
CA THR A 76 11.62 -21.41 -5.54
C THR A 76 12.11 -21.16 -4.11
N SER A 77 13.40 -21.39 -3.86
CA SER A 77 14.05 -21.06 -2.59
C SER A 77 13.91 -19.58 -2.23
N ASP A 78 14.05 -18.70 -3.21
CA ASP A 78 14.04 -17.25 -3.02
C ASP A 78 12.65 -16.75 -2.60
N GLU A 79 11.60 -17.36 -3.16
CA GLU A 79 10.21 -17.10 -2.78
C GLU A 79 9.87 -17.61 -1.39
N VAL A 80 10.39 -18.79 -1.01
CA VAL A 80 10.28 -19.31 0.36
C VAL A 80 11.02 -18.40 1.34
N GLU A 81 12.20 -17.89 0.98
CA GLU A 81 12.92 -16.91 1.79
C GLU A 81 12.16 -15.59 1.95
N LEU A 82 11.56 -15.09 0.87
CA LEU A 82 10.74 -13.88 0.89
C LEU A 82 9.50 -14.08 1.77
N MET A 83 8.78 -15.19 1.63
CA MET A 83 7.65 -15.56 2.49
C MET A 83 8.03 -15.55 3.98
N ASN A 84 9.13 -16.20 4.33
CA ASN A 84 9.64 -16.25 5.70
C ASN A 84 10.07 -14.86 6.19
N TYR A 85 10.60 -14.02 5.31
CA TYR A 85 10.98 -12.65 5.63
C TYR A 85 9.75 -11.78 5.94
N LEU A 86 8.71 -11.84 5.10
CA LEU A 86 7.43 -11.16 5.33
C LEU A 86 6.82 -11.57 6.68
N GLN A 87 6.84 -12.87 6.99
CA GLN A 87 6.36 -13.38 8.27
C GLN A 87 7.14 -12.81 9.47
N LYS A 88 8.48 -12.70 9.37
CA LYS A 88 9.31 -12.11 10.44
C LYS A 88 9.00 -10.62 10.65
N LEU A 89 8.82 -9.86 9.57
CA LEU A 89 8.45 -8.44 9.66
C LEU A 89 7.10 -8.26 10.37
N GLU A 90 6.15 -9.16 10.13
CA GLU A 90 4.85 -9.16 10.82
C GLU A 90 4.99 -9.49 12.31
N GLN A 91 5.74 -10.55 12.64
CA GLN A 91 5.96 -10.96 14.04
C GLN A 91 6.66 -9.86 14.87
N ASN A 92 7.57 -9.11 14.25
CA ASN A 92 8.25 -7.99 14.88
C ASN A 92 7.37 -6.75 15.06
N ARG A 93 6.12 -6.76 14.58
CA ARG A 93 5.15 -5.65 14.64
C ARG A 93 5.74 -4.34 14.12
N GLU A 94 6.52 -4.44 13.05
CA GLU A 94 7.17 -3.26 12.50
C GLU A 94 6.15 -2.27 11.93
N PRO A 95 6.39 -0.95 12.03
CA PRO A 95 5.57 0.03 11.35
C PRO A 95 5.54 -0.25 9.84
N ILE A 96 4.38 -0.05 9.19
CA ILE A 96 4.20 -0.30 7.76
C ILE A 96 5.30 0.34 6.90
N SER A 97 5.72 1.58 7.21
CA SER A 97 6.78 2.24 6.46
C SER A 97 8.13 1.54 6.57
N SER A 98 8.44 0.95 7.73
CA SER A 98 9.64 0.13 7.93
C SER A 98 9.57 -1.16 7.13
N LYS A 99 8.40 -1.81 7.10
CA LYS A 99 8.19 -3.04 6.31
C LYS A 99 8.49 -2.81 4.83
N TYR A 100 7.93 -1.75 4.22
CA TYR A 100 8.17 -1.44 2.81
C TYR A 100 9.64 -1.13 2.49
N LEU A 101 10.35 -0.37 3.35
CA LEU A 101 11.80 -0.13 3.18
C LEU A 101 12.60 -1.44 3.19
N LYS A 102 12.29 -2.30 4.15
CA LYS A 102 12.99 -3.57 4.35
C LYS A 102 12.71 -4.57 3.24
N ILE A 103 11.48 -4.61 2.75
CA ILE A 103 11.10 -5.46 1.61
C ILE A 103 11.81 -4.97 0.35
N SER A 104 11.74 -3.67 0.03
CA SER A 104 12.47 -3.11 -1.12
C SER A 104 13.96 -3.41 -1.04
N ALA A 105 14.58 -3.26 0.14
CA ALA A 105 16.00 -3.59 0.33
C ALA A 105 16.34 -5.09 0.24
N LYS A 106 15.36 -5.98 0.44
CA LYS A 106 15.56 -7.43 0.22
C LYS A 106 15.37 -7.81 -1.26
N LEU A 107 14.49 -7.11 -1.97
CA LEU A 107 14.09 -7.42 -3.35
C LEU A 107 15.01 -6.79 -4.40
N ASP A 108 15.51 -5.58 -4.17
CA ASP A 108 16.28 -4.81 -5.17
C ASP A 108 17.71 -4.48 -4.70
N VAL A 109 18.60 -4.28 -5.66
CA VAL A 109 19.96 -3.75 -5.49
C VAL A 109 19.93 -2.23 -5.21
N ASN A 110 18.85 -1.52 -5.61
CA ASN A 110 18.64 -0.09 -5.34
C ASN A 110 17.48 0.15 -4.34
N PRO A 111 17.71 -0.07 -3.03
CA PRO A 111 16.68 0.15 -2.03
C PRO A 111 16.13 1.58 -2.06
N TYR A 112 14.87 1.75 -1.66
CA TYR A 112 14.24 3.06 -1.52
C TYR A 112 15.15 4.06 -0.79
N GLN A 113 15.37 5.20 -1.44
CA GLN A 113 16.02 6.34 -0.83
C GLN A 113 14.97 7.20 -0.12
N MET A 114 15.19 7.46 1.17
CA MET A 114 14.33 8.37 1.94
C MET A 114 14.29 9.74 1.27
N GLY A 115 13.09 10.29 1.07
CA GLY A 115 12.94 11.59 0.41
C GLY A 115 12.68 11.54 -1.08
N MET A 116 12.76 10.36 -1.72
CA MET A 116 12.45 10.20 -3.15
C MET A 116 11.11 9.51 -3.39
N ALA A 117 10.44 9.85 -4.49
CA ALA A 117 9.28 9.11 -4.97
C ALA A 117 9.69 7.69 -5.43
N PRO A 118 8.82 6.67 -5.30
CA PRO A 118 7.46 6.73 -4.73
C PRO A 118 7.42 6.71 -3.20
N PHE A 119 8.54 6.38 -2.53
CA PHE A 119 8.56 6.16 -1.08
C PHE A 119 8.21 7.41 -0.24
N GLN A 120 8.62 8.61 -0.66
CA GLN A 120 8.30 9.85 0.04
C GLN A 120 6.80 10.12 0.10
N ASP A 121 6.08 9.88 -1.01
CA ASP A 121 4.63 10.06 -1.06
C ASP A 121 3.92 9.01 -0.20
N PHE A 122 4.36 7.75 -0.28
CA PHE A 122 3.90 6.70 0.61
C PHE A 122 4.13 7.06 2.09
N SER A 123 5.33 7.54 2.44
CA SER A 123 5.66 7.94 3.81
C SER A 123 4.76 9.07 4.31
N ASP A 124 4.49 10.06 3.46
CA ASP A 124 3.59 11.16 3.81
C ASP A 124 2.14 10.69 3.97
N LEU A 125 1.67 9.78 3.11
CA LEU A 125 0.34 9.18 3.22
C LEU A 125 0.15 8.42 4.53
N ILE A 126 1.14 7.61 4.92
CA ILE A 126 1.11 6.88 6.21
C ILE A 126 1.14 7.83 7.40
N LYS A 127 1.89 8.93 7.34
CA LYS A 127 1.86 9.96 8.41
C LYS A 127 0.46 10.56 8.55
N ILE A 128 -0.20 10.88 7.44
CA ILE A 128 -1.56 11.44 7.47
C ILE A 128 -2.55 10.44 8.05
N ARG A 129 -2.50 9.17 7.59
CA ARG A 129 -3.31 8.10 8.18
C ARG A 129 -3.12 8.01 9.69
N ASN A 130 -1.87 8.05 10.16
CA ASN A 130 -1.58 7.98 11.60
C ASN A 130 -2.10 9.20 12.36
N LEU A 131 -2.01 10.41 11.78
CA LEU A 131 -2.61 11.61 12.35
C LEU A 131 -4.14 11.51 12.44
N LEU A 132 -4.80 10.94 11.44
CA LEU A 132 -6.25 10.72 11.43
C LEU A 132 -6.69 9.68 12.47
N VAL A 133 -5.98 8.56 12.56
CA VAL A 133 -6.32 7.45 13.49
C VAL A 133 -6.01 7.81 14.94
N HIS A 134 -4.97 8.62 15.18
CA HIS A 134 -4.56 9.05 16.51
C HIS A 134 -4.83 10.55 16.73
N LEU A 135 -5.95 11.03 16.19
CA LEU A 135 -6.28 12.45 16.20
C LEU A 135 -6.26 13.01 17.62
N LYS A 136 -5.48 14.07 17.80
CA LYS A 136 -5.46 14.89 19.02
C LYS A 136 -5.89 16.30 18.65
N THR A 137 -6.72 16.90 19.47
CA THR A 137 -7.10 18.31 19.30
C THR A 137 -5.92 19.19 19.67
N GLU A 138 -5.46 19.98 18.71
CA GLU A 138 -4.38 20.95 18.92
C GLU A 138 -4.94 22.36 18.69
N PRO A 139 -4.58 23.34 19.55
CA PRO A 139 -5.03 24.70 19.38
C PRO A 139 -4.44 25.32 18.11
N LEU A 140 -5.30 25.89 17.27
CA LEU A 140 -4.88 26.61 16.08
C LEU A 140 -4.52 28.06 16.43
N ARG A 141 -3.47 28.59 15.81
CA ARG A 141 -3.11 30.00 15.94
C ARG A 141 -3.89 30.81 14.90
N VAL A 142 -4.44 31.93 15.34
CA VAL A 142 -5.17 32.87 14.48
C VAL A 142 -4.23 34.03 14.12
N GLY A 143 -4.31 34.49 12.88
CA GLY A 143 -3.57 35.64 12.37
C GLY A 143 -3.99 36.94 13.04
N SER A 144 -3.26 38.02 12.75
CA SER A 144 -3.52 39.36 13.29
C SER A 144 -4.89 39.93 12.90
N ASP A 145 -5.53 39.37 11.87
CA ASP A 145 -6.87 39.74 11.41
C ASP A 145 -7.99 39.09 12.25
N ASN A 146 -7.65 38.22 13.21
CA ASN A 146 -8.57 37.42 14.02
C ASN A 146 -9.56 36.56 13.20
N LYS A 147 -9.27 36.32 11.92
CA LYS A 147 -10.15 35.61 10.99
C LYS A 147 -9.45 34.48 10.26
N SER A 148 -8.15 34.65 9.96
CA SER A 148 -7.35 33.65 9.26
C SER A 148 -6.66 32.71 10.24
N ILE A 149 -6.64 31.42 9.92
CA ILE A 149 -5.80 30.46 10.65
C ILE A 149 -4.41 30.43 10.05
N LEU A 150 -3.41 30.55 10.92
CA LEU A 150 -2.00 30.44 10.55
C LEU A 150 -1.70 28.99 10.16
N LYS A 151 -1.35 28.77 8.90
CA LYS A 151 -1.07 27.44 8.34
C LYS A 151 0.06 26.72 9.04
N GLU A 152 0.96 27.46 9.68
CA GLU A 152 2.04 26.95 10.52
C GLU A 152 1.52 26.09 11.69
N SER A 153 0.25 26.29 12.07
CA SER A 153 -0.45 25.48 13.08
C SER A 153 -0.81 24.08 12.58
N TYR A 154 -0.74 23.82 11.28
CA TYR A 154 -1.04 22.50 10.72
C TYR A 154 0.15 21.55 10.75
N PRO A 155 -0.13 20.23 10.80
CA PRO A 155 0.91 19.22 10.69
C PRO A 155 1.79 19.48 9.47
N LYS A 156 3.11 19.34 9.65
CA LYS A 156 4.11 19.60 8.60
C LYS A 156 3.78 18.89 7.28
N VAL A 157 3.30 17.64 7.36
CA VAL A 157 2.93 16.84 6.19
C VAL A 157 1.79 17.47 5.38
N ILE A 158 0.79 18.07 6.04
CA ILE A 158 -0.31 18.78 5.36
C ILE A 158 0.21 20.02 4.65
N ARG A 159 1.05 20.82 5.34
CA ARG A 159 1.67 22.00 4.72
C ARG A 159 2.49 21.65 3.48
N ASN A 160 3.24 20.56 3.53
CA ASN A 160 3.99 20.08 2.38
C ASN A 160 3.07 19.68 1.21
N LEU A 161 1.93 19.04 1.48
CA LEU A 161 0.97 18.67 0.44
C LEU A 161 0.28 19.90 -0.19
N VAL A 162 -0.01 20.93 0.59
CA VAL A 162 -0.51 22.21 0.08
C VAL A 162 0.51 22.85 -0.86
N GLN A 163 1.79 22.91 -0.46
CA GLN A 163 2.86 23.44 -1.31
C GLN A 163 3.05 22.65 -2.61
N ARG A 164 2.87 21.33 -2.54
CA ARG A 164 2.90 20.42 -3.70
C ARG A 164 1.61 20.42 -4.53
N LYS A 165 0.59 21.20 -4.14
CA LYS A 165 -0.72 21.32 -4.79
C LYS A 165 -1.54 20.02 -4.82
N TYR A 166 -1.24 19.08 -3.93
CA TYR A 166 -2.09 17.91 -3.70
C TYR A 166 -3.29 18.26 -2.81
N ILE A 167 -3.19 19.31 -2.01
CA ILE A 167 -4.30 19.89 -1.27
C ILE A 167 -4.55 21.30 -1.80
N ASP A 168 -5.82 21.62 -2.05
CA ASP A 168 -6.22 22.98 -2.41
C ASP A 168 -6.12 23.89 -1.18
N ASP A 169 -5.34 24.95 -1.32
CA ASP A 169 -5.08 25.92 -0.27
C ASP A 169 -6.35 26.64 0.21
N SER A 170 -7.37 26.76 -0.65
CA SER A 170 -8.65 27.40 -0.32
C SER A 170 -9.55 26.56 0.59
N LEU A 171 -9.29 25.26 0.71
CA LEU A 171 -10.05 24.34 1.56
C LEU A 171 -9.47 24.25 2.97
N VAL A 172 -8.33 24.90 3.18
CA VAL A 172 -7.62 24.93 4.46
C VAL A 172 -8.25 25.99 5.36
N ASN A 173 -9.38 25.65 5.98
CA ASN A 173 -10.16 26.55 6.84
C ASN A 173 -9.85 26.37 8.33
N ASP A 174 -10.80 25.83 9.09
CA ASP A 174 -10.81 25.60 10.53
C ASP A 174 -10.22 24.24 10.94
N SER A 175 -10.05 23.35 9.97
CA SER A 175 -9.50 22.01 10.19
C SER A 175 -8.75 21.54 8.96
N TRP A 176 -7.53 21.05 9.17
CA TRP A 176 -6.75 20.42 8.10
C TRP A 176 -7.42 19.14 7.57
N ILE A 177 -8.31 18.51 8.35
CA ILE A 177 -9.05 17.31 7.92
C ILE A 177 -9.98 17.67 6.75
N ASN A 178 -10.64 18.83 6.82
CA ASN A 178 -11.53 19.31 5.75
C ASN A 178 -10.76 19.54 4.44
N ALA A 179 -9.50 19.95 4.53
CA ALA A 179 -8.65 20.16 3.37
C ALA A 179 -8.34 18.86 2.60
N LEU A 180 -8.49 17.69 3.23
CA LEU A 180 -8.32 16.40 2.56
C LEU A 180 -9.46 16.10 1.58
N ASN A 181 -10.63 16.74 1.72
CA ASN A 181 -11.82 16.49 0.90
C ASN A 181 -11.74 17.20 -0.46
N CYS A 182 -10.64 17.00 -1.17
CA CYS A 182 -10.43 17.49 -2.52
C CYS A 182 -10.00 16.38 -3.47
N GLU A 183 -10.38 16.53 -4.73
CA GLU A 183 -10.12 15.56 -5.77
C GLU A 183 -8.62 15.32 -5.98
N SER A 184 -7.81 16.38 -5.91
CA SER A 184 -6.34 16.29 -6.05
C SER A 184 -5.73 15.36 -4.99
N PHE A 185 -6.15 15.50 -3.71
CA PHE A 185 -5.63 14.70 -2.61
C PHE A 185 -6.07 13.23 -2.70
N ILE A 186 -7.34 13.00 -3.05
CA ILE A 186 -7.90 11.66 -3.20
C ILE A 186 -7.20 10.92 -4.34
N ASN A 187 -7.00 11.58 -5.48
CA ASN A 187 -6.29 11.01 -6.62
C ASN A 187 -4.81 10.77 -6.28
N TRP A 188 -4.15 11.70 -5.59
CA TRP A 188 -2.79 11.50 -5.09
C TRP A 188 -2.67 10.29 -4.16
N SER A 189 -3.64 10.09 -3.25
CA SER A 189 -3.64 8.95 -2.32
C SER A 189 -3.74 7.61 -3.05
N ARG A 190 -4.66 7.50 -4.03
CA ARG A 190 -4.81 6.30 -4.86
C ARG A 190 -3.59 6.05 -5.76
N LYS A 191 -3.04 7.12 -6.33
CA LYS A 191 -1.84 7.06 -7.16
C LYS A 191 -0.63 6.57 -6.35
N THR A 192 -0.41 7.15 -5.17
CA THR A 192 0.64 6.72 -4.23
C THR A 192 0.55 5.22 -3.92
N TYR A 193 -0.68 4.71 -3.70
CA TYR A 193 -0.90 3.27 -3.55
C TYR A 193 -0.49 2.50 -4.80
N ALA A 194 -0.96 2.88 -5.98
CA ALA A 194 -0.66 2.16 -7.22
C ALA A 194 0.85 2.12 -7.49
N GLU A 195 1.54 3.25 -7.32
CA GLU A 195 2.98 3.37 -7.57
C GLU A 195 3.82 2.52 -6.60
N ILE A 196 3.54 2.57 -5.29
CA ILE A 196 4.33 1.79 -4.32
C ILE A 196 4.08 0.28 -4.43
N ILE A 197 2.86 -0.11 -4.81
CA ILE A 197 2.52 -1.53 -5.00
C ILE A 197 3.14 -2.05 -6.29
N ALA A 198 3.02 -1.30 -7.39
CA ALA A 198 3.67 -1.64 -8.65
C ALA A 198 5.18 -1.80 -8.47
N ASP A 199 5.84 -0.88 -7.76
CA ASP A 199 7.27 -0.93 -7.52
C ASP A 199 7.71 -2.22 -6.80
N ILE A 200 6.95 -2.67 -5.78
CA ILE A 200 7.21 -3.96 -5.12
C ILE A 200 6.95 -5.12 -6.08
N LEU A 201 5.84 -5.10 -6.82
CA LEU A 201 5.48 -6.15 -7.77
C LEU A 201 6.53 -6.34 -8.87
N PHE A 202 7.08 -5.24 -9.40
CA PHE A 202 8.16 -5.26 -10.40
C PHE A 202 9.52 -5.62 -9.81
N SER A 203 9.66 -5.62 -8.49
CA SER A 203 10.87 -6.06 -7.79
C SER A 203 10.79 -7.51 -7.32
N LEU A 204 9.66 -8.20 -7.51
CA LEU A 204 9.55 -9.62 -7.16
C LEU A 204 10.47 -10.47 -8.04
N PRO A 205 10.88 -11.67 -7.58
CA PRO A 205 11.65 -12.59 -8.41
C PRO A 205 10.96 -12.89 -9.75
N GLU A 206 11.73 -12.98 -10.83
CA GLU A 206 11.24 -13.33 -12.17
C GLU A 206 11.02 -14.86 -12.28
N THR A 207 10.04 -15.36 -11.53
CA THR A 207 9.60 -16.76 -11.48
C THR A 207 8.14 -16.86 -11.91
N ASP A 208 7.70 -18.03 -12.36
CA ASP A 208 6.31 -18.20 -12.82
C ASP A 208 5.28 -17.96 -11.69
N ILE A 209 5.61 -18.33 -10.46
CA ILE A 209 4.76 -18.09 -9.28
C ILE A 209 4.59 -16.59 -8.98
N SER A 210 5.69 -15.84 -9.03
CA SER A 210 5.68 -14.40 -8.78
C SER A 210 5.03 -13.64 -9.93
N GLN A 211 5.29 -14.06 -11.17
CA GLN A 211 4.68 -13.50 -12.37
C GLN A 211 3.16 -13.72 -12.38
N PHE A 212 2.69 -14.92 -12.01
CA PHE A 212 1.26 -15.19 -11.89
C PHE A 212 0.60 -14.25 -10.86
N PHE A 213 1.20 -14.06 -9.68
CA PHE A 213 0.69 -13.12 -8.68
C PHE A 213 0.67 -11.68 -9.19
N LYS A 214 1.76 -11.26 -9.84
CA LYS A 214 1.93 -9.92 -10.43
C LYS A 214 0.86 -9.62 -11.46
N GLU A 215 0.59 -10.55 -12.38
CA GLU A 215 -0.45 -10.38 -13.41
C GLU A 215 -1.84 -10.19 -12.80
N GLN A 216 -2.18 -10.99 -11.78
CA GLN A 216 -3.46 -10.85 -11.08
C GLN A 216 -3.61 -9.48 -10.40
N TYR A 217 -2.52 -8.96 -9.82
CA TYR A 217 -2.51 -7.65 -9.16
C TYR A 217 -2.49 -6.48 -10.13
N CYS A 218 -1.62 -6.50 -11.14
CA CYS A 218 -1.44 -5.42 -12.11
C CYS A 218 -2.74 -5.12 -12.85
N PHE A 219 -3.43 -6.17 -13.30
CA PHE A 219 -4.74 -6.06 -13.93
C PHE A 219 -5.74 -5.35 -12.99
N ALA A 220 -5.72 -5.73 -11.70
CA ALA A 220 -6.67 -5.22 -10.71
C ALA A 220 -6.42 -3.76 -10.28
N ILE A 221 -5.17 -3.31 -10.26
CA ILE A 221 -4.82 -1.90 -9.95
C ILE A 221 -4.78 -1.01 -11.21
N GLY A 222 -4.90 -1.59 -12.41
CA GLY A 222 -4.80 -0.89 -13.69
C GLY A 222 -3.36 -0.49 -14.06
N ALA A 223 -2.38 -1.26 -13.60
CA ALA A 223 -0.95 -1.03 -13.83
C ALA A 223 -0.43 -1.65 -15.14
N ASP A 224 -1.28 -2.23 -15.99
CA ASP A 224 -0.94 -2.79 -17.32
C ASP A 224 -0.36 -1.76 -18.33
N ARG A 225 -0.05 -0.53 -17.87
CA ARG A 225 0.47 0.60 -18.65
C ARG A 225 1.82 1.12 -18.15
N TYR A 226 2.49 0.40 -17.25
CA TYR A 226 3.85 0.69 -16.80
C TYR A 226 4.85 -0.28 -17.42
#